data_AF-A0A381RVV2-F1
#
_entry.id   AF-A0A381RVV2-F1
#
_cell.length_a   1.000
_cell.length_b   1.000
_cell.length_c   1.000
_cell.angle_alpha   90.00
_cell.angle_beta   90.00
_cell.angle_gamma   90.00
#
_symmetry.space_group_name_H-M   'P 1'
#
loop_
_entity.id
_entity.type
_entity.pdbx_description
1 polymer ?
#
loop_
_entity_poly.entity_id
_entity_poly.type
_entity_poly.pdbx_seq_one_letter_code
_entity_poly.pdbx_strand_id
1 'polypeptide(L)'
;MSIQGNVEVLASDAFGGRLTGSQGIQQAAQHIIGQLELFGAEPLPGSEGYRLPFEYTGSTTDGGTTLRVHREEERPELEGAVRALSFSESGAVSGSLVFVGYGLVVPETDGFSYDSYATVDVTDKIVVALRYSPEDADRELRSVFSRYSSLRFKAQAARQRGAAGLIIVTGPRSPNAGALVPMTADTAAADSGIAAVSVDVALADRLFALAPDKTLEEAQLELDSGNPHVTGFEIPVEVTLDVQVVREQERGYNVVAYLPPTTAAVADKPYVVLGAHYDHLGHGEDGSSLAKPEEVGDVHNGADDNASGVSAVLSAGAELASQERARGVVLAFWSGEELGLLGSGDFVDSAPVPMDQIAAYVNFDMVGRLRDNELSVQALGSSSVWSDLVEEVNASFGFELQRVTDPYLPTDVMSFNLAEVPSLALFTGSHEDYHRPTDDAETVDYLGLERIARYGAAVATHLVSEPEPPDFVRVERTGQAGGQMQIRLYTGTIPDYASEVDGLLLSGVMGGGPAEKAGLREGDIIVELAGQSVTNIYDYTFALDLLKVGEPAGVAFTRDGERVETVLVPEARQ
;
A
#
# COMPACT_ATOMS: atom_id res chain seq x y z
N MET A 1 11.04 30.63 8.06
CA MET A 1 9.77 30.25 7.39
C MET A 1 8.77 29.85 8.48
N SER A 2 7.45 30.05 8.29
CA SER A 2 6.46 29.67 9.30
C SER A 2 6.00 28.22 9.07
N ILE A 3 6.31 27.32 10.00
CA ILE A 3 5.84 25.92 9.94
C ILE A 3 4.32 25.88 10.07
N GLN A 4 3.76 26.56 11.08
CA GLN A 4 2.32 26.63 11.28
C GLN A 4 1.60 27.19 10.05
N GLY A 5 2.12 28.26 9.44
CA GLY A 5 1.50 28.84 8.25
C GLY A 5 1.54 27.92 7.02
N ASN A 6 2.53 27.03 6.91
CA ASN A 6 2.55 26.03 5.84
C ASN A 6 1.51 24.93 6.09
N VAL A 7 1.41 24.42 7.31
CA VAL A 7 0.40 23.43 7.70
C VAL A 7 -1.01 23.99 7.45
N GLU A 8 -1.31 25.17 7.97
CA GLU A 8 -2.63 25.82 7.83
C GLU A 8 -3.04 26.05 6.37
N VAL A 9 -2.08 26.30 5.46
CA VAL A 9 -2.38 26.45 4.03
C VAL A 9 -2.59 25.09 3.38
N LEU A 10 -1.65 24.17 3.56
CA LEU A 10 -1.67 22.86 2.91
C LEU A 10 -2.89 22.05 3.36
N ALA A 11 -3.19 22.05 4.66
CA ALA A 11 -4.30 21.35 5.28
C ALA A 11 -5.58 22.19 5.36
N SER A 12 -5.79 23.11 4.42
CA SER A 12 -7.06 23.83 4.32
C SER A 12 -8.01 23.15 3.34
N ASP A 13 -9.32 23.26 3.59
CA ASP A 13 -10.37 22.79 2.68
C ASP A 13 -10.20 23.30 1.24
N ALA A 14 -9.55 24.45 1.05
CA ALA A 14 -9.27 25.03 -0.25
C ALA A 14 -8.35 24.16 -1.13
N PHE A 15 -7.59 23.24 -0.53
CA PHE A 15 -6.72 22.27 -1.19
C PHE A 15 -7.39 20.89 -1.27
N GLY A 16 -8.64 20.75 -0.81
CA GLY A 16 -9.51 19.60 -1.07
C GLY A 16 -8.89 18.25 -0.76
N GLY A 17 -8.09 18.17 0.31
CA GLY A 17 -7.42 16.95 0.76
C GLY A 17 -6.34 16.38 -0.17
N ARG A 18 -5.88 17.17 -1.15
CA ARG A 18 -4.67 16.89 -1.95
C ARG A 18 -4.59 15.48 -2.56
N LEU A 19 -5.72 14.92 -2.99
CA LEU A 19 -5.73 13.64 -3.70
C LEU A 19 -4.79 13.68 -4.91
N THR A 20 -3.99 12.64 -5.11
CA THR A 20 -3.10 12.53 -6.26
C THR A 20 -3.89 12.71 -7.58
N GLY A 21 -3.39 13.57 -8.48
CA GLY A 21 -4.08 13.99 -9.71
C GLY A 21 -5.07 15.16 -9.57
N SER A 22 -5.56 15.44 -8.36
CA SER A 22 -6.59 16.47 -8.13
C SER A 22 -6.10 17.93 -8.37
N GLN A 23 -7.03 18.88 -8.45
CA GLN A 23 -6.67 20.31 -8.44
C GLN A 23 -5.97 20.72 -7.14
N GLY A 24 -6.36 20.11 -6.01
CA GLY A 24 -5.83 20.40 -4.68
C GLY A 24 -4.34 20.13 -4.56
N ILE A 25 -3.89 18.96 -5.03
CA ILE A 25 -2.46 18.63 -5.04
C ILE A 25 -1.66 19.52 -6.00
N GLN A 26 -2.26 19.97 -7.11
CA GLN A 26 -1.61 20.92 -8.02
C GLN A 26 -1.37 22.28 -7.35
N GLN A 27 -2.31 22.73 -6.52
CA GLN A 27 -2.17 23.93 -5.70
C GLN A 27 -1.12 23.72 -4.59
N ALA A 28 -1.10 22.55 -3.95
CA ALA A 28 -0.09 22.19 -2.94
C ALA A 28 1.31 22.27 -3.52
N ALA A 29 1.53 21.65 -4.68
CA ALA A 29 2.80 21.71 -5.38
C ALA A 29 3.20 23.15 -5.72
N GLN A 30 2.26 24.01 -6.13
CA GLN A 30 2.57 25.42 -6.40
C GLN A 30 2.94 26.21 -5.13
N HIS A 31 2.29 25.91 -4.00
CA HIS A 31 2.64 26.50 -2.70
C HIS A 31 4.04 26.08 -2.28
N ILE A 32 4.35 24.78 -2.34
CA ILE A 32 5.67 24.20 -2.03
C ILE A 32 6.75 24.84 -2.90
N ILE A 33 6.54 24.91 -4.23
CA ILE A 33 7.47 25.59 -5.16
C ILE A 33 7.70 27.04 -4.77
N GLY A 34 6.64 27.78 -4.43
CA GLY A 34 6.77 29.15 -3.95
C GLY A 34 7.61 29.25 -2.67
N GLN A 35 7.47 28.31 -1.72
CA GLN A 35 8.30 28.26 -0.52
C GLN A 35 9.77 27.95 -0.85
N LEU A 36 10.02 26.99 -1.75
CA LEU A 36 11.37 26.62 -2.21
C LEU A 36 12.12 27.81 -2.85
N GLU A 37 11.44 28.58 -3.70
CA GLU A 37 11.99 29.76 -4.35
C GLU A 37 12.39 30.86 -3.34
N LEU A 38 11.67 31.00 -2.23
CA LEU A 38 11.95 32.04 -1.21
C LEU A 38 13.31 31.88 -0.55
N PHE A 39 13.84 30.65 -0.44
CA PHE A 39 15.17 30.40 0.11
C PHE A 39 16.19 29.98 -0.95
N GLY A 40 15.87 30.16 -2.24
CA GLY A 40 16.80 30.01 -3.35
C GLY A 40 17.10 28.56 -3.73
N ALA A 41 16.21 27.61 -3.44
CA ALA A 41 16.33 26.28 -4.01
C ALA A 41 16.00 26.31 -5.51
N GLU A 42 16.74 25.55 -6.29
CA GLU A 42 16.63 25.50 -7.76
C GLU A 42 16.00 24.16 -8.19
N PRO A 43 15.49 24.02 -9.43
CA PRO A 43 15.17 22.70 -9.98
C PRO A 43 16.39 21.77 -9.98
N LEU A 44 16.16 20.45 -10.04
CA LEU A 44 17.26 19.51 -10.26
C LEU A 44 18.04 19.84 -11.54
N PRO A 45 19.37 19.68 -11.55
CA PRO A 45 20.15 19.87 -12.78
C PRO A 45 19.64 18.98 -13.91
N GLY A 46 19.22 19.59 -15.01
CA GLY A 46 18.71 18.88 -16.19
C GLY A 46 17.19 18.67 -16.22
N SER A 47 16.45 19.01 -15.16
CA SER A 47 14.98 19.02 -15.21
C SER A 47 14.43 20.30 -15.84
N GLU A 48 13.22 20.24 -16.40
CA GLU A 48 12.54 21.43 -16.96
C GLU A 48 12.04 22.39 -15.88
N GLY A 49 11.92 21.92 -14.64
CA GLY A 49 11.43 22.68 -13.49
C GLY A 49 11.38 21.79 -12.24
N TYR A 50 10.67 22.25 -11.21
CA TYR A 50 10.55 21.52 -9.94
C TYR A 50 9.65 20.28 -10.02
N ARG A 51 8.81 20.15 -11.05
CA ARG A 51 7.83 19.06 -11.15
C ARG A 51 8.43 17.91 -11.96
N LEU A 52 8.53 16.74 -11.36
CA LEU A 52 8.91 15.50 -12.05
C LEU A 52 7.64 14.67 -12.28
N PRO A 53 7.19 14.49 -13.52
CA PRO A 53 5.96 13.76 -13.81
C PRO A 53 6.18 12.24 -13.72
N PHE A 54 5.15 11.53 -13.24
CA PHE A 54 5.05 10.07 -13.31
C PHE A 54 3.63 9.67 -13.74
N GLU A 55 3.47 8.48 -14.31
CA GLU A 55 2.18 7.96 -14.75
C GLU A 55 1.62 6.97 -13.71
N TYR A 56 0.31 7.00 -13.48
CA TYR A 56 -0.37 6.06 -12.58
C TYR A 56 -1.83 5.86 -13.01
N THR A 57 -2.45 4.78 -12.55
CA THR A 57 -3.88 4.55 -12.81
C THR A 57 -4.73 5.43 -11.88
N GLY A 58 -5.34 6.49 -12.42
CA GLY A 58 -6.13 7.45 -11.64
C GLY A 58 -7.58 7.05 -11.44
N SER A 59 -8.20 6.41 -12.44
CA SER A 59 -9.58 5.93 -12.32
C SER A 59 -9.74 4.55 -12.95
N THR A 60 -10.67 3.77 -12.39
CA THR A 60 -11.07 2.49 -12.96
C THR A 60 -12.58 2.43 -13.08
N THR A 61 -13.09 2.26 -14.30
CA THR A 61 -14.53 2.28 -14.59
C THR A 61 -14.96 1.04 -15.37
N ASP A 62 -16.28 0.78 -15.34
CA ASP A 62 -16.88 -0.31 -16.10
C ASP A 62 -17.15 0.14 -17.53
N GLY A 63 -16.52 -0.53 -18.50
CA GLY A 63 -16.64 -0.25 -19.93
C GLY A 63 -17.91 -0.77 -20.58
N GLY A 64 -18.84 -1.35 -19.82
CA GLY A 64 -20.02 -2.03 -20.33
C GLY A 64 -19.96 -3.54 -20.13
N THR A 65 -19.59 -3.97 -18.92
CA THR A 65 -19.58 -5.40 -18.55
C THR A 65 -20.97 -5.99 -18.70
N THR A 66 -21.07 -7.23 -19.19
CA THR A 66 -22.34 -7.93 -19.32
C THR A 66 -22.28 -9.35 -18.75
N LEU A 67 -23.43 -9.82 -18.25
CA LEU A 67 -23.66 -11.20 -17.87
C LEU A 67 -24.77 -11.77 -18.75
N ARG A 68 -24.50 -12.87 -19.45
CA ARG A 68 -25.46 -13.57 -20.31
C ARG A 68 -25.72 -14.96 -19.75
N VAL A 69 -26.99 -15.34 -19.70
CA VAL A 69 -27.43 -16.67 -19.26
C VAL A 69 -27.80 -17.52 -20.46
N HIS A 70 -27.23 -18.72 -20.58
CA HIS A 70 -27.51 -19.66 -21.67
C HIS A 70 -28.55 -20.69 -21.23
N ARG A 71 -29.70 -20.72 -21.91
CA ARG A 71 -30.77 -21.73 -21.73
C ARG A 71 -31.38 -22.14 -23.07
N GLU A 72 -31.76 -23.42 -23.17
CA GLU A 72 -32.28 -24.04 -24.40
C GLU A 72 -33.70 -23.59 -24.80
N GLU A 73 -34.50 -23.00 -23.89
CA GLU A 73 -35.84 -22.48 -24.19
C GLU A 73 -35.93 -20.98 -23.85
N GLU A 74 -36.48 -20.20 -24.80
CA GLU A 74 -36.44 -18.74 -24.93
C GLU A 74 -36.64 -17.90 -23.63
N ARG A 75 -35.68 -16.98 -23.42
CA ARG A 75 -35.73 -15.62 -22.80
C ARG A 75 -36.64 -15.40 -21.57
N PRO A 76 -36.06 -14.81 -20.50
CA PRO A 76 -35.60 -13.42 -20.58
C PRO A 76 -34.08 -13.31 -20.42
N GLU A 77 -33.49 -12.25 -20.98
CA GLU A 77 -32.26 -11.70 -20.36
C GLU A 77 -32.60 -11.49 -18.89
N LEU A 78 -31.87 -12.11 -17.97
CA LEU A 78 -32.10 -11.87 -16.56
C LEU A 78 -31.83 -10.39 -16.31
N GLU A 79 -32.89 -9.60 -16.18
CA GLU A 79 -32.79 -8.17 -15.92
C GLU A 79 -32.18 -7.94 -14.53
N GLY A 80 -31.17 -7.09 -14.50
CA GLY A 80 -30.49 -6.60 -13.32
C GLY A 80 -29.16 -5.96 -13.70
N ALA A 81 -28.53 -5.31 -12.75
CA ALA A 81 -27.27 -4.63 -12.97
C ALA A 81 -26.08 -5.56 -12.70
N VAL A 82 -25.08 -5.48 -13.57
CA VAL A 82 -23.77 -6.10 -13.41
C VAL A 82 -22.71 -5.01 -13.57
N ARG A 83 -21.59 -5.14 -12.87
CA ARG A 83 -20.46 -4.22 -12.94
C ARG A 83 -19.17 -4.98 -12.69
N ALA A 84 -18.10 -4.67 -13.42
CA ALA A 84 -16.77 -5.20 -13.09
C ALA A 84 -16.32 -4.77 -11.69
N LEU A 85 -15.45 -5.57 -11.08
CA LEU A 85 -14.64 -5.11 -9.94
C LEU A 85 -13.39 -4.40 -10.49
N SER A 86 -12.88 -3.39 -9.77
CA SER A 86 -11.74 -2.57 -10.23
C SER A 86 -10.48 -3.40 -10.52
N PHE A 87 -10.26 -4.44 -9.72
CA PHE A 87 -9.15 -5.40 -9.91
C PHE A 87 -9.38 -6.45 -10.99
N SER A 88 -10.55 -6.50 -11.64
CA SER A 88 -10.86 -7.60 -12.55
C SER A 88 -9.94 -7.63 -13.78
N GLU A 89 -9.65 -8.84 -14.26
CA GLU A 89 -9.16 -9.06 -15.63
C GLU A 89 -10.29 -8.72 -16.62
N SER A 90 -9.94 -8.11 -17.75
CA SER A 90 -10.89 -7.86 -18.84
C SER A 90 -10.92 -9.07 -19.78
N GLY A 91 -12.12 -9.47 -20.22
CA GLY A 91 -12.26 -10.61 -21.12
C GLY A 91 -13.59 -11.33 -20.97
N ALA A 92 -13.81 -12.33 -21.83
CA ALA A 92 -15.00 -13.16 -21.80
C ALA A 92 -14.71 -14.54 -21.21
N VAL A 93 -15.42 -14.90 -20.15
CA VAL A 93 -15.35 -16.23 -19.51
C VAL A 93 -16.73 -16.86 -19.47
N SER A 94 -16.81 -18.17 -19.65
CA SER A 94 -18.08 -18.91 -19.58
C SER A 94 -17.94 -20.13 -18.69
N GLY A 95 -19.00 -20.47 -17.96
CA GLY A 95 -18.99 -21.63 -17.07
C GLY A 95 -20.31 -21.81 -16.34
N SER A 96 -20.46 -22.97 -15.71
CA SER A 96 -21.56 -23.21 -14.78
C SER A 96 -21.37 -22.43 -13.48
N LEU A 97 -22.47 -22.12 -12.79
CA LEU A 97 -22.43 -21.37 -11.54
C LEU A 97 -22.31 -22.27 -10.31
N VAL A 98 -21.47 -21.87 -9.36
CA VAL A 98 -21.36 -22.52 -8.03
C VAL A 98 -21.39 -21.46 -6.93
N PHE A 99 -22.34 -21.56 -6.01
CA PHE A 99 -22.34 -20.73 -4.82
C PHE A 99 -21.37 -21.27 -3.78
N VAL A 100 -20.45 -20.43 -3.31
CA VAL A 100 -19.37 -20.77 -2.35
C VAL A 100 -19.54 -20.04 -1.01
N GLY A 101 -20.75 -19.58 -0.69
CA GLY A 101 -20.98 -18.82 0.54
C GLY A 101 -20.25 -17.49 0.52
N TYR A 102 -19.43 -17.20 1.55
CA TYR A 102 -18.61 -15.99 1.58
C TYR A 102 -17.30 -16.10 0.79
N GLY A 103 -16.97 -17.25 0.20
CA GLY A 103 -15.69 -17.42 -0.52
C GLY A 103 -14.45 -17.21 0.35
N LEU A 104 -14.56 -17.47 1.66
CA LEU A 104 -13.48 -17.29 2.62
C LEU A 104 -12.61 -18.54 2.70
N VAL A 105 -11.31 -18.33 2.89
CA VAL A 105 -10.33 -19.36 3.18
C VAL A 105 -9.50 -18.87 4.36
N VAL A 106 -9.81 -19.39 5.54
CA VAL A 106 -9.10 -19.12 6.79
C VAL A 106 -8.20 -20.31 7.09
N PRO A 107 -6.88 -20.12 7.11
CA PRO A 107 -5.93 -21.18 7.39
C PRO A 107 -5.98 -21.62 8.87
N GLU A 108 -5.64 -22.88 9.13
CA GLU A 108 -5.57 -23.44 10.50
C GLU A 108 -4.61 -22.68 11.43
N THR A 109 -3.66 -21.91 10.87
CA THR A 109 -2.70 -21.07 11.61
C THR A 109 -3.36 -20.03 12.49
N ASP A 110 -4.56 -19.57 12.14
CA ASP A 110 -5.31 -18.58 12.91
C ASP A 110 -6.20 -19.22 14.00
N GLY A 111 -5.98 -20.50 14.34
CA GLY A 111 -6.67 -21.19 15.43
C GLY A 111 -8.11 -21.60 15.11
N PHE A 112 -8.62 -21.24 13.93
CA PHE A 112 -9.93 -21.60 13.41
C PHE A 112 -9.82 -21.78 11.89
N SER A 113 -10.17 -22.97 11.38
CA SER A 113 -10.18 -23.24 9.94
C SER A 113 -11.56 -23.04 9.35
N TYR A 114 -11.63 -22.36 8.22
CA TYR A 114 -12.86 -22.16 7.46
C TYR A 114 -12.55 -22.14 5.97
N ASP A 115 -13.08 -23.08 5.19
CA ASP A 115 -12.87 -23.11 3.74
C ASP A 115 -14.22 -23.25 3.02
N SER A 116 -14.64 -22.15 2.40
CA SER A 116 -15.85 -22.03 1.59
C SER A 116 -15.94 -22.99 0.41
N TYR A 117 -14.81 -23.55 -0.03
CA TYR A 117 -14.68 -24.38 -1.23
C TYR A 117 -14.54 -25.87 -0.91
N ALA A 118 -14.36 -26.25 0.36
CA ALA A 118 -13.99 -27.61 0.76
C ALA A 118 -14.97 -28.73 0.32
N THR A 119 -16.19 -28.36 -0.06
CA THR A 119 -17.27 -29.32 -0.41
C THR A 119 -17.77 -29.18 -1.85
N VAL A 120 -17.18 -28.31 -2.66
CA VAL A 120 -17.64 -28.00 -4.02
C VAL A 120 -16.47 -27.98 -5.00
N ASP A 121 -16.69 -28.53 -6.20
CA ASP A 121 -15.74 -28.40 -7.31
C ASP A 121 -16.04 -27.11 -8.08
N VAL A 122 -15.03 -26.25 -8.19
CA VAL A 122 -15.12 -24.94 -8.85
C VAL A 122 -14.23 -24.86 -10.11
N THR A 123 -13.56 -25.94 -10.47
CA THR A 123 -12.66 -25.97 -11.63
C THR A 123 -13.42 -25.63 -12.91
N ASP A 124 -12.94 -24.64 -13.67
CA ASP A 124 -13.54 -24.12 -14.90
C ASP A 124 -14.98 -23.57 -14.72
N LYS A 125 -15.40 -23.29 -13.48
CA LYS A 125 -16.72 -22.75 -13.15
C LYS A 125 -16.65 -21.30 -12.73
N ILE A 126 -17.78 -20.61 -12.80
CA ILE A 126 -17.93 -19.24 -12.30
C ILE A 126 -18.50 -19.32 -10.88
N VAL A 127 -17.73 -18.86 -9.89
CA VAL A 127 -18.14 -18.92 -8.49
C VAL A 127 -18.98 -17.71 -8.11
N VAL A 128 -19.99 -17.91 -7.28
CA VAL A 128 -20.83 -16.85 -6.69
C VAL A 128 -20.52 -16.78 -5.20
N ALA A 129 -20.09 -15.61 -4.73
CA ALA A 129 -19.75 -15.37 -3.33
C ALA A 129 -20.43 -14.12 -2.78
N LEU A 130 -20.75 -14.16 -1.48
CA LEU A 130 -21.28 -13.02 -0.74
C LEU A 130 -20.18 -11.98 -0.48
N ARG A 131 -20.53 -10.70 -0.61
CA ARG A 131 -19.73 -9.57 -0.11
C ARG A 131 -19.68 -9.63 1.43
N TYR A 132 -18.58 -9.17 2.02
CA TYR A 132 -18.31 -9.15 3.47
C TYR A 132 -18.01 -10.54 4.08
N SER A 133 -18.29 -10.71 5.35
CA SER A 133 -18.05 -11.93 6.14
C SER A 133 -19.28 -12.24 7.00
N PRO A 134 -19.34 -13.40 7.67
CA PRO A 134 -20.43 -13.74 8.59
C PRO A 134 -20.69 -12.67 9.67
N GLU A 135 -21.83 -11.99 9.58
CA GLU A 135 -22.20 -10.82 10.41
C GLU A 135 -22.87 -11.18 11.74
N ASP A 136 -23.25 -12.44 11.96
CA ASP A 136 -23.84 -12.92 13.22
C ASP A 136 -22.83 -13.74 14.07
N ALA A 137 -21.61 -13.93 13.57
CA ALA A 137 -20.52 -14.58 14.30
C ALA A 137 -20.13 -13.80 15.58
N ASP A 138 -19.46 -14.44 16.53
CA ASP A 138 -18.94 -13.73 17.71
C ASP A 138 -17.77 -12.78 17.34
N ARG A 139 -17.39 -11.92 18.28
CA ARG A 139 -16.37 -10.88 18.05
C ARG A 139 -14.99 -11.45 17.68
N GLU A 140 -14.63 -12.60 18.25
CA GLU A 140 -13.33 -13.21 18.01
C GLU A 140 -13.27 -13.78 16.59
N LEU A 141 -14.29 -14.54 16.19
CA LEU A 141 -14.43 -15.07 14.84
C LEU A 141 -14.54 -13.97 13.78
N ARG A 142 -15.28 -12.88 14.05
CA ARG A 142 -15.34 -11.73 13.13
C ARG A 142 -13.97 -11.10 12.91
N SER A 143 -13.16 -10.99 13.96
CA SER A 143 -11.80 -10.44 13.84
C SER A 143 -10.86 -11.34 13.02
N VAL A 144 -11.13 -12.64 12.96
CA VAL A 144 -10.40 -13.56 12.08
C VAL A 144 -10.92 -13.43 10.65
N PHE A 145 -12.24 -13.50 10.44
CA PHE A 145 -12.84 -13.40 9.11
C PHE A 145 -12.53 -12.08 8.41
N SER A 146 -12.46 -10.97 9.14
CA SER A 146 -12.19 -9.65 8.58
C SER A 146 -10.82 -9.58 7.88
N ARG A 147 -9.86 -10.43 8.28
CA ARG A 147 -8.54 -10.51 7.64
C ARG A 147 -8.61 -11.11 6.24
N TYR A 148 -9.58 -12.00 5.99
CA TYR A 148 -9.72 -12.76 4.75
C TYR A 148 -10.93 -12.31 3.90
N SER A 149 -11.66 -11.29 4.34
CA SER A 149 -12.91 -10.86 3.70
C SER A 149 -12.74 -9.86 2.56
N SER A 150 -11.52 -9.40 2.28
CA SER A 150 -11.27 -8.48 1.17
C SER A 150 -11.68 -9.12 -0.16
N LEU A 151 -12.17 -8.31 -1.09
CA LEU A 151 -12.63 -8.82 -2.37
C LEU A 151 -11.49 -9.43 -3.21
N ARG A 152 -10.27 -8.86 -3.10
CA ARG A 152 -9.07 -9.42 -3.73
C ARG A 152 -8.71 -10.79 -3.16
N PHE A 153 -8.79 -11.01 -1.84
CA PHE A 153 -8.56 -12.34 -1.26
C PHE A 153 -9.56 -13.38 -1.76
N LYS A 154 -10.84 -13.00 -1.90
CA LYS A 154 -11.86 -13.90 -2.44
C LYS A 154 -11.60 -14.26 -3.91
N ALA A 155 -11.21 -13.27 -4.72
CA ALA A 155 -10.85 -13.46 -6.12
C ALA A 155 -9.66 -14.40 -6.27
N GLN A 156 -8.61 -14.17 -5.48
CA GLN A 156 -7.45 -15.03 -5.43
C GLN A 156 -7.81 -16.47 -4.99
N ALA A 157 -8.58 -16.62 -3.91
CA ALA A 157 -8.98 -17.92 -3.39
C ALA A 157 -9.78 -18.74 -4.43
N ALA A 158 -10.64 -18.07 -5.20
CA ALA A 158 -11.37 -18.67 -6.31
C ALA A 158 -10.44 -19.10 -7.44
N ARG A 159 -9.56 -18.20 -7.89
CA ARG A 159 -8.60 -18.44 -8.99
C ARG A 159 -7.65 -19.61 -8.67
N GLN A 160 -7.09 -19.64 -7.46
CA GLN A 160 -6.19 -20.71 -7.01
C GLN A 160 -6.84 -22.10 -7.01
N ARG A 161 -8.17 -22.16 -6.94
CA ARG A 161 -8.95 -23.40 -7.01
C ARG A 161 -9.47 -23.71 -8.42
N GLY A 162 -9.01 -22.96 -9.42
CA GLY A 162 -9.33 -23.18 -10.82
C GLY A 162 -10.66 -22.57 -11.28
N ALA A 163 -11.26 -21.64 -10.51
CA ALA A 163 -12.46 -20.94 -10.97
C ALA A 163 -12.15 -20.10 -12.23
N ALA A 164 -13.05 -20.16 -13.22
CA ALA A 164 -12.97 -19.38 -14.45
C ALA A 164 -13.44 -17.92 -14.27
N GLY A 165 -14.20 -17.63 -13.21
CA GLY A 165 -14.68 -16.29 -12.90
C GLY A 165 -15.32 -16.18 -11.52
N LEU A 166 -15.54 -14.96 -11.06
CA LEU A 166 -16.13 -14.64 -9.76
C LEU A 166 -17.29 -13.64 -9.91
N ILE A 167 -18.40 -13.93 -9.23
CA ILE A 167 -19.55 -13.05 -9.06
C ILE A 167 -19.68 -12.73 -7.57
N ILE A 168 -19.62 -11.44 -7.23
CA ILE A 168 -19.84 -10.91 -5.88
C ILE A 168 -21.26 -10.38 -5.74
N VAL A 169 -21.96 -10.86 -4.71
CA VAL A 169 -23.32 -10.43 -4.35
C VAL A 169 -23.29 -9.73 -3.00
N THR A 170 -23.76 -8.49 -2.90
CA THR A 170 -24.05 -7.88 -1.60
C THR A 170 -25.36 -8.46 -1.07
N GLY A 171 -25.26 -9.41 -0.14
CA GLY A 171 -26.40 -10.20 0.33
C GLY A 171 -27.50 -9.36 0.99
N PRO A 172 -28.74 -9.86 1.03
CA PRO A 172 -29.90 -9.15 1.60
C PRO A 172 -29.74 -8.83 3.10
N ARG A 173 -28.90 -9.57 3.84
CA ARG A 173 -28.61 -9.34 5.26
C ARG A 173 -27.29 -8.58 5.49
N SER A 174 -26.61 -8.16 4.43
CA SER A 174 -25.34 -7.44 4.50
C SER A 174 -25.53 -5.92 4.68
N PRO A 175 -24.49 -5.20 5.13
CA PRO A 175 -24.42 -3.76 4.95
C PRO A 175 -24.63 -3.38 3.48
N ASN A 176 -25.39 -2.31 3.22
CA ASN A 176 -25.72 -1.86 1.85
C ASN A 176 -26.41 -2.95 1.01
N ALA A 177 -27.28 -3.75 1.63
CA ALA A 177 -27.98 -4.88 1.02
C ALA A 177 -28.39 -4.64 -0.44
N GLY A 178 -27.92 -5.51 -1.32
CA GLY A 178 -28.22 -5.52 -2.74
C GLY A 178 -27.57 -4.45 -3.62
N ALA A 179 -26.74 -3.58 -3.06
CA ALA A 179 -25.96 -2.63 -3.84
C ALA A 179 -24.81 -3.33 -4.59
N LEU A 180 -24.52 -2.82 -5.79
CA LEU A 180 -23.28 -3.16 -6.50
C LEU A 180 -22.07 -2.70 -5.69
N VAL A 181 -20.97 -3.43 -5.82
CA VAL A 181 -19.67 -2.96 -5.35
C VAL A 181 -19.29 -1.69 -6.16
N PRO A 182 -18.94 -0.57 -5.49
CA PRO A 182 -18.41 0.60 -6.20
C PRO A 182 -17.05 0.26 -6.80
N MET A 183 -16.76 0.80 -7.98
CA MET A 183 -15.39 0.80 -8.50
C MET A 183 -14.69 2.02 -7.92
N THR A 184 -13.81 1.79 -6.97
CA THR A 184 -12.86 2.80 -6.46
C THR A 184 -11.54 2.64 -7.22
N ALA A 185 -10.66 3.64 -7.14
CA ALA A 185 -9.29 3.45 -7.61
C ALA A 185 -8.70 2.22 -6.89
N ASP A 186 -8.12 1.33 -7.67
CA ASP A 186 -7.40 0.17 -7.15
C ASP A 186 -5.93 0.50 -7.32
N THR A 187 -5.26 0.70 -6.18
CA THR A 187 -3.84 1.10 -6.11
C THR A 187 -2.89 0.03 -6.61
N ALA A 188 -3.43 -1.17 -6.85
CA ALA A 188 -2.74 -2.27 -7.48
C ALA A 188 -2.44 -1.99 -8.97
N ALA A 189 -1.17 -2.01 -9.34
CA ALA A 189 -0.76 -1.95 -10.76
C ALA A 189 -1.32 -3.14 -11.59
N ALA A 190 -1.56 -4.30 -10.97
CA ALA A 190 -1.95 -5.53 -11.67
C ALA A 190 -3.39 -6.00 -11.36
N ASP A 191 -4.05 -6.58 -12.38
CA ASP A 191 -5.34 -7.25 -12.21
C ASP A 191 -5.23 -8.54 -11.38
N SER A 192 -6.38 -9.07 -10.95
CA SER A 192 -6.45 -10.27 -10.12
C SER A 192 -6.25 -11.58 -10.91
N GLY A 193 -5.96 -11.55 -12.21
CA GLY A 193 -5.87 -12.74 -13.07
C GLY A 193 -7.14 -13.61 -13.07
N ILE A 194 -8.29 -12.99 -12.82
CA ILE A 194 -9.61 -13.63 -12.87
C ILE A 194 -10.66 -12.59 -13.25
N ALA A 195 -11.60 -12.98 -14.12
CA ALA A 195 -12.76 -12.17 -14.45
C ALA A 195 -13.73 -12.11 -13.26
N ALA A 196 -13.90 -10.92 -12.68
CA ALA A 196 -14.66 -10.71 -11.46
C ALA A 196 -15.67 -9.56 -11.59
N VAL A 197 -16.93 -9.83 -11.25
CA VAL A 197 -18.03 -8.86 -11.33
C VAL A 197 -18.79 -8.77 -10.02
N SER A 198 -19.47 -7.66 -9.78
CA SER A 198 -20.55 -7.54 -8.83
C SER A 198 -21.89 -7.53 -9.55
N VAL A 199 -22.91 -8.17 -8.95
CA VAL A 199 -24.30 -8.11 -9.41
C VAL A 199 -25.19 -7.55 -8.32
N ASP A 200 -26.28 -6.89 -8.72
CA ASP A 200 -27.30 -6.42 -7.78
C ASP A 200 -28.13 -7.59 -7.23
N VAL A 201 -28.88 -7.33 -6.15
CA VAL A 201 -29.72 -8.35 -5.51
C VAL A 201 -30.80 -8.89 -6.45
N ALA A 202 -31.32 -8.07 -7.36
CA ALA A 202 -32.38 -8.49 -8.28
C ALA A 202 -31.88 -9.56 -9.25
N LEU A 203 -30.67 -9.40 -9.80
CA LEU A 203 -30.03 -10.41 -10.62
C LEU A 203 -29.63 -11.64 -9.79
N ALA A 204 -29.07 -11.43 -8.60
CA ALA A 204 -28.68 -12.53 -7.71
C ALA A 204 -29.88 -13.41 -7.31
N ASP A 205 -31.00 -12.83 -6.90
CA ASP A 205 -32.22 -13.57 -6.55
C ASP A 205 -32.74 -14.40 -7.73
N ARG A 206 -32.68 -13.86 -8.95
CA ARG A 206 -33.08 -14.59 -10.16
C ARG A 206 -32.16 -15.77 -10.46
N LEU A 207 -30.84 -15.63 -10.23
CA LEU A 207 -29.89 -16.74 -10.36
C LEU A 207 -30.17 -17.82 -9.31
N PHE A 208 -30.40 -17.43 -8.04
CA PHE A 208 -30.70 -18.36 -6.96
C PHE A 208 -32.07 -19.04 -7.13
N ALA A 209 -33.05 -18.39 -7.76
CA ALA A 209 -34.32 -19.03 -8.11
C ALA A 209 -34.17 -20.19 -9.11
N LEU A 210 -33.01 -20.34 -9.76
CA LEU A 210 -32.69 -21.49 -10.61
C LEU A 210 -32.09 -22.64 -9.81
N ALA A 211 -31.64 -22.41 -8.58
CA ALA A 211 -31.18 -23.44 -7.68
C ALA A 211 -32.39 -24.20 -7.09
N PRO A 212 -32.27 -25.53 -6.89
CA PRO A 212 -33.44 -26.35 -6.59
C PRO A 212 -34.06 -26.11 -5.20
N ASP A 213 -33.34 -25.57 -4.21
CA ASP A 213 -33.75 -25.71 -2.80
C ASP A 213 -33.49 -24.53 -1.84
N LYS A 214 -32.91 -23.40 -2.27
CA LYS A 214 -32.61 -22.25 -1.36
C LYS A 214 -32.71 -20.89 -2.03
N THR A 215 -33.31 -19.92 -1.34
CA THR A 215 -33.18 -18.50 -1.68
C THR A 215 -31.82 -17.94 -1.26
N LEU A 216 -31.43 -16.78 -1.83
CA LEU A 216 -30.21 -16.08 -1.43
C LEU A 216 -30.23 -15.69 0.06
N GLU A 217 -31.37 -15.21 0.57
CA GLU A 217 -31.52 -14.83 1.98
C GLU A 217 -31.37 -16.03 2.93
N GLU A 218 -32.00 -17.16 2.61
CA GLU A 218 -31.87 -18.40 3.40
C GLU A 218 -30.44 -18.93 3.38
N ALA A 219 -29.78 -18.91 2.21
CA ALA A 219 -28.39 -19.32 2.08
C ALA A 219 -27.45 -18.43 2.91
N GLN A 220 -27.65 -17.11 2.89
CA GLN A 220 -26.88 -16.17 3.71
C GLN A 220 -27.13 -16.39 5.21
N LEU A 221 -28.38 -16.55 5.62
CA LEU A 221 -28.74 -16.73 7.04
C LEU A 221 -28.03 -17.92 7.69
N GLU A 222 -27.88 -19.04 6.96
CA GLU A 222 -27.15 -20.20 7.46
C GLU A 222 -25.65 -19.91 7.67
N LEU A 223 -25.08 -19.05 6.83
CA LEU A 223 -23.66 -18.70 6.83
C LEU A 223 -23.31 -17.59 7.83
N ASP A 224 -24.25 -16.69 8.15
CA ASP A 224 -24.00 -15.48 8.97
C ASP A 224 -23.43 -15.81 10.37
N SER A 225 -23.70 -17.00 10.89
CA SER A 225 -23.16 -17.47 12.17
C SER A 225 -21.66 -17.86 12.13
N GLY A 226 -21.07 -17.95 10.94
CA GLY A 226 -19.69 -18.44 10.75
C GLY A 226 -19.58 -19.97 10.78
N ASN A 227 -20.69 -20.70 10.60
CA ASN A 227 -20.71 -22.15 10.66
C ASN A 227 -19.90 -22.79 9.49
N PRO A 228 -18.80 -23.51 9.77
CA PRO A 228 -17.95 -24.11 8.74
C PRO A 228 -18.57 -25.35 8.08
N HIS A 229 -19.72 -25.83 8.55
CA HIS A 229 -20.39 -27.01 8.01
C HIS A 229 -21.44 -26.69 6.94
N VAL A 230 -21.71 -25.41 6.67
CA VAL A 230 -22.61 -25.00 5.60
C VAL A 230 -21.88 -25.11 4.28
N THR A 231 -22.41 -25.94 3.37
CA THR A 231 -21.77 -26.24 2.09
C THR A 231 -22.26 -25.32 0.98
N GLY A 232 -21.37 -25.04 0.03
CA GLY A 232 -21.77 -24.47 -1.25
C GLY A 232 -22.67 -25.40 -2.05
N PHE A 233 -23.22 -24.91 -3.15
CA PHE A 233 -24.06 -25.70 -4.06
C PHE A 233 -24.01 -25.18 -5.50
N GLU A 234 -24.28 -26.05 -6.46
CA GLU A 234 -24.36 -25.68 -7.87
C GLU A 234 -25.68 -24.97 -8.19
N ILE A 235 -25.61 -23.95 -9.03
CA ILE A 235 -26.78 -23.33 -9.65
C ILE A 235 -26.79 -23.84 -11.11
N PRO A 236 -27.79 -24.66 -11.51
CA PRO A 236 -27.79 -25.39 -12.79
C PRO A 236 -28.08 -24.46 -13.97
N VAL A 237 -27.10 -23.64 -14.30
CA VAL A 237 -27.15 -22.65 -15.37
C VAL A 237 -25.74 -22.37 -15.87
N GLU A 238 -25.61 -22.19 -17.18
CA GLU A 238 -24.37 -21.74 -17.81
C GLU A 238 -24.47 -20.24 -18.08
N VAL A 239 -23.42 -19.50 -17.75
CA VAL A 239 -23.36 -18.06 -17.97
C VAL A 239 -22.07 -17.67 -18.68
N THR A 240 -22.11 -16.56 -19.41
CA THR A 240 -20.93 -15.86 -19.91
C THR A 240 -20.83 -14.51 -19.22
N LEU A 241 -19.68 -14.22 -18.63
CA LEU A 241 -19.27 -12.88 -18.22
C LEU A 241 -18.41 -12.28 -19.33
N ASP A 242 -18.76 -11.10 -19.82
CA ASP A 242 -17.99 -10.30 -20.77
C ASP A 242 -17.57 -9.04 -20.01
N VAL A 243 -16.40 -9.11 -19.39
CA VAL A 243 -15.90 -8.11 -18.42
C VAL A 243 -15.07 -7.07 -19.14
N GLN A 244 -15.40 -5.80 -18.91
CA GLN A 244 -14.73 -4.65 -19.53
C GLN A 244 -14.33 -3.66 -18.45
N VAL A 245 -13.05 -3.71 -18.07
CA VAL A 245 -12.46 -2.74 -17.15
C VAL A 245 -11.70 -1.69 -17.95
N VAL A 246 -12.06 -0.43 -17.76
CA VAL A 246 -11.35 0.72 -18.34
C VAL A 246 -10.53 1.36 -17.24
N ARG A 247 -9.20 1.28 -17.36
CA ARG A 247 -8.23 1.96 -16.50
C ARG A 247 -7.77 3.24 -17.20
N GLU A 248 -8.02 4.38 -16.59
CA GLU A 248 -7.55 5.66 -17.10
C GLU A 248 -6.20 5.98 -16.46
N GLN A 249 -5.17 6.03 -17.30
CA GLN A 249 -3.86 6.50 -16.87
C GLN A 249 -3.91 8.02 -16.70
N GLU A 250 -3.46 8.47 -15.54
CA GLU A 250 -3.33 9.86 -15.15
C GLU A 250 -1.86 10.18 -14.84
N ARG A 251 -1.57 11.48 -14.74
CA ARG A 251 -0.21 11.96 -14.51
C ARG A 251 -0.08 12.65 -13.17
N GLY A 252 0.72 12.05 -12.28
CA GLY A 252 1.15 12.61 -11.01
C GLY A 252 2.40 13.48 -11.18
N TYR A 253 2.76 14.21 -10.13
CA TYR A 253 4.00 14.97 -10.12
C TYR A 253 4.65 14.89 -8.74
N ASN A 254 5.92 14.53 -8.67
CA ASN A 254 6.74 14.86 -7.52
C ASN A 254 7.18 16.32 -7.62
N VAL A 255 7.38 16.99 -6.48
CA VAL A 255 8.03 18.30 -6.44
C VAL A 255 9.43 18.12 -5.89
N VAL A 256 10.45 18.37 -6.70
CA VAL A 256 11.85 18.17 -6.31
C VAL A 256 12.65 19.43 -6.56
N ALA A 257 13.41 19.83 -5.55
CA ALA A 257 14.28 20.98 -5.53
C ALA A 257 15.71 20.60 -5.14
N TYR A 258 16.65 21.48 -5.44
CA TYR A 258 18.06 21.31 -5.26
C TYR A 258 18.69 22.55 -4.61
N LEU A 259 19.45 22.34 -3.55
CA LEU A 259 20.39 23.30 -3.00
C LEU A 259 21.80 22.85 -3.37
N PRO A 260 22.54 23.61 -4.20
CA PRO A 260 23.90 23.22 -4.57
C PRO A 260 24.84 23.23 -3.35
N PRO A 261 25.91 22.42 -3.38
CA PRO A 261 26.98 22.54 -2.40
C PRO A 261 27.62 23.93 -2.50
N THR A 262 28.05 24.47 -1.36
CA THR A 262 28.73 25.78 -1.29
C THR A 262 30.25 25.64 -1.23
N THR A 263 30.76 24.44 -0.93
CA THR A 263 32.20 24.18 -0.90
C THR A 263 32.69 23.65 -2.25
N ALA A 264 33.98 23.86 -2.55
CA ALA A 264 34.61 23.37 -3.78
C ALA A 264 35.05 21.89 -3.71
N ALA A 265 34.89 21.23 -2.54
CA ALA A 265 35.27 19.85 -2.36
C ALA A 265 34.23 18.94 -3.05
N VAL A 266 34.70 17.95 -3.81
CA VAL A 266 33.82 16.90 -4.34
C VAL A 266 33.68 15.85 -3.24
N ALA A 267 32.54 15.83 -2.58
CA ALA A 267 32.21 14.79 -1.62
C ALA A 267 31.89 13.47 -2.34
N ASP A 268 32.33 12.35 -1.78
CA ASP A 268 31.93 11.01 -2.25
C ASP A 268 30.44 10.79 -1.95
N LYS A 269 29.60 10.44 -2.93
CA LYS A 269 28.12 10.55 -2.88
C LYS A 269 27.60 11.98 -2.65
N PRO A 270 27.61 12.86 -3.65
CA PRO A 270 27.44 14.31 -3.47
C PRO A 270 26.04 14.80 -3.04
N TYR A 271 25.06 13.93 -2.81
CA TYR A 271 23.69 14.33 -2.50
C TYR A 271 23.20 13.81 -1.14
N VAL A 272 22.43 14.63 -0.43
CA VAL A 272 21.57 14.21 0.70
C VAL A 272 20.14 14.54 0.30
N VAL A 273 19.21 13.60 0.47
CA VAL A 273 17.79 13.80 0.14
C VAL A 273 17.01 13.99 1.45
N LEU A 274 16.21 15.05 1.55
CA LEU A 274 15.18 15.22 2.58
C LEU A 274 13.82 15.09 1.91
N GLY A 275 12.91 14.30 2.46
CA GLY A 275 11.60 14.09 1.85
C GLY A 275 10.42 14.00 2.79
N ALA A 276 9.25 14.19 2.20
CA ALA A 276 7.93 14.01 2.79
C ALA A 276 6.92 13.87 1.64
N HIS A 277 5.96 12.95 1.72
CA HIS A 277 4.83 12.99 0.78
C HIS A 277 3.97 14.26 1.00
N TYR A 278 3.22 14.65 -0.04
CA TYR A 278 2.35 15.84 0.01
C TYR A 278 0.94 15.59 -0.56
N ASP A 279 0.64 14.37 -1.00
CA ASP A 279 -0.72 13.92 -1.32
C ASP A 279 -1.47 13.40 -0.09
N HIS A 280 -2.80 13.47 -0.10
CA HIS A 280 -3.62 12.83 0.94
C HIS A 280 -4.93 12.31 0.33
N LEU A 281 -5.94 11.99 1.14
CA LEU A 281 -7.09 11.18 0.72
C LEU A 281 -8.24 11.93 0.03
N GLY A 282 -8.12 13.23 -0.26
CA GLY A 282 -9.20 14.00 -0.88
C GLY A 282 -10.48 14.03 -0.03
N HIS A 283 -11.56 13.44 -0.53
CA HIS A 283 -12.84 13.29 0.19
C HIS A 283 -13.04 11.86 0.78
N GLY A 284 -11.98 11.05 0.83
CA GLY A 284 -12.05 9.67 1.31
C GLY A 284 -12.74 8.73 0.32
N GLU A 285 -12.61 9.01 -0.97
CA GLU A 285 -13.23 8.26 -2.06
C GLU A 285 -12.58 6.88 -2.26
N ASP A 286 -11.35 6.72 -1.77
CA ASP A 286 -10.57 5.49 -1.80
C ASP A 286 -10.64 4.71 -0.48
N GLY A 287 -10.29 3.41 -0.54
CA GLY A 287 -10.49 2.44 0.56
C GLY A 287 -9.65 2.65 1.82
N SER A 288 -8.78 3.67 1.85
CA SER A 288 -7.88 3.98 2.97
C SER A 288 -8.51 4.92 4.02
N SER A 289 -9.66 5.54 3.72
CA SER A 289 -10.35 6.44 4.66
C SER A 289 -10.86 5.70 5.89
N LEU A 290 -10.65 6.30 7.07
CA LEU A 290 -11.18 5.86 8.36
C LEU A 290 -12.34 6.74 8.84
N ALA A 291 -12.97 7.52 7.93
CA ALA A 291 -14.06 8.42 8.24
C ALA A 291 -15.23 7.71 8.95
N LYS A 292 -15.77 8.36 9.99
CA LYS A 292 -17.01 7.92 10.64
C LYS A 292 -18.22 8.13 9.72
N PRO A 293 -19.36 7.45 9.96
CA PRO A 293 -20.56 7.61 9.13
C PRO A 293 -21.01 9.06 8.93
N GLU A 294 -20.83 9.93 9.94
CA GLU A 294 -21.13 11.35 9.88
C GLU A 294 -20.08 12.21 9.15
N GLU A 295 -18.90 11.67 8.88
CA GLU A 295 -17.74 12.32 8.24
C GLU A 295 -17.59 11.90 6.75
N VAL A 296 -18.45 11.01 6.25
CA VAL A 296 -18.34 10.47 4.89
C VAL A 296 -18.50 11.56 3.84
N GLY A 297 -17.47 11.72 3.00
CA GLY A 297 -17.42 12.73 1.94
C GLY A 297 -16.89 14.08 2.40
N ASP A 298 -16.52 14.24 3.68
CA ASP A 298 -15.82 15.43 4.15
C ASP A 298 -14.35 15.41 3.68
N VAL A 299 -13.74 16.60 3.63
CA VAL A 299 -12.36 16.77 3.18
C VAL A 299 -11.40 16.17 4.21
N HIS A 300 -10.49 15.32 3.75
CA HIS A 300 -9.38 14.81 4.53
C HIS A 300 -8.23 15.80 4.42
N ASN A 301 -8.15 16.74 5.37
CA ASN A 301 -7.20 17.84 5.30
C ASN A 301 -5.74 17.41 5.51
N GLY A 302 -5.47 16.34 6.25
CA GLY A 302 -4.14 15.76 6.36
C GLY A 302 -3.11 16.73 6.95
N ALA A 303 -3.39 17.25 8.14
CA ALA A 303 -2.52 18.22 8.81
C ALA A 303 -1.27 17.58 9.40
N ASP A 304 -1.42 16.44 10.09
CA ASP A 304 -0.28 15.62 10.50
C ASP A 304 0.21 14.77 9.34
N ASP A 305 -0.73 14.07 8.70
CA ASP A 305 -0.53 13.21 7.54
C ASP A 305 -0.98 13.95 6.28
N ASN A 306 -0.20 14.89 5.75
CA ASN A 306 1.26 14.95 5.80
C ASN A 306 1.83 16.37 5.77
N ALA A 307 0.97 17.38 5.93
CA ALA A 307 1.38 18.78 5.86
C ALA A 307 2.46 19.11 6.91
N SER A 308 2.50 18.40 8.04
CA SER A 308 3.53 18.47 9.05
C SER A 308 4.93 18.13 8.50
N GLY A 309 5.05 17.02 7.77
CA GLY A 309 6.29 16.55 7.14
C GLY A 309 6.78 17.51 6.06
N VAL A 310 5.88 17.93 5.17
CA VAL A 310 6.16 18.94 4.13
C VAL A 310 6.70 20.22 4.77
N SER A 311 6.06 20.69 5.85
CA SER A 311 6.45 21.91 6.56
C SER A 311 7.81 21.76 7.26
N ALA A 312 8.11 20.58 7.81
CA ALA A 312 9.39 20.27 8.43
C ALA A 312 10.53 20.28 7.39
N VAL A 313 10.35 19.64 6.24
CA VAL A 313 11.33 19.63 5.14
C VAL A 313 11.58 21.03 4.59
N LEU A 314 10.52 21.82 4.37
CA LEU A 314 10.65 23.21 3.93
C LEU A 314 11.43 24.06 4.95
N SER A 315 11.17 23.87 6.24
CA SER A 315 11.89 24.57 7.32
C SER A 315 13.37 24.16 7.36
N ALA A 316 13.65 22.86 7.30
CA ALA A 316 15.01 22.33 7.27
C ALA A 316 15.79 22.80 6.04
N GLY A 317 15.16 22.79 4.86
CA GLY A 317 15.74 23.30 3.62
C GLY A 317 16.10 24.79 3.70
N ALA A 318 15.21 25.61 4.27
CA ALA A 318 15.48 27.04 4.47
C ALA A 318 16.64 27.29 5.45
N GLU A 319 16.77 26.47 6.49
CA GLU A 319 17.91 26.53 7.42
C GLU A 319 19.20 26.13 6.72
N LEU A 320 19.22 24.98 6.04
CA LEU A 320 20.37 24.46 5.31
C LEU A 320 20.85 25.42 4.23
N ALA A 321 19.95 26.10 3.52
CA ALA A 321 20.28 27.10 2.50
C ALA A 321 21.20 28.21 3.03
N SER A 322 21.13 28.52 4.32
CA SER A 322 21.95 29.54 4.99
C SER A 322 23.27 29.03 5.57
N GLN A 323 23.52 27.71 5.50
CA GLN A 323 24.70 27.05 6.05
C GLN A 323 25.71 26.70 4.94
N GLU A 324 26.95 26.46 5.35
CA GLU A 324 27.96 25.87 4.46
C GLU A 324 27.63 24.38 4.24
N ARG A 325 27.68 23.91 2.99
CA ARG A 325 27.33 22.53 2.61
C ARG A 325 28.38 21.95 1.67
N ALA A 326 28.95 20.81 2.05
CA ALA A 326 29.85 20.04 1.18
C ALA A 326 29.10 19.18 0.17
N ARG A 327 27.89 18.75 0.51
CA ARG A 327 26.96 18.02 -0.37
C ARG A 327 25.85 18.94 -0.87
N GLY A 328 25.30 18.62 -2.03
CA GLY A 328 24.03 19.19 -2.45
C GLY A 328 22.88 18.57 -1.67
N VAL A 329 21.82 19.34 -1.45
CA VAL A 329 20.60 18.84 -0.79
C VAL A 329 19.49 18.76 -1.83
N VAL A 330 18.90 17.59 -1.97
CA VAL A 330 17.68 17.38 -2.73
C VAL A 330 16.51 17.44 -1.75
N LEU A 331 15.58 18.36 -1.99
CA LEU A 331 14.34 18.49 -1.22
C LEU A 331 13.22 17.88 -2.08
N ALA A 332 12.66 16.76 -1.65
CA ALA A 332 11.74 15.99 -2.45
C ALA A 332 10.38 15.84 -1.77
N PHE A 333 9.31 16.18 -2.48
CA PHE A 333 7.95 16.06 -2.01
C PHE A 333 7.20 15.08 -2.91
N TRP A 334 6.79 13.95 -2.34
CA TRP A 334 6.27 12.81 -3.08
C TRP A 334 4.75 12.87 -3.25
N SER A 335 4.26 12.49 -4.43
CA SER A 335 2.84 12.29 -4.68
C SER A 335 2.56 10.81 -4.90
N GLY A 336 1.36 10.35 -4.55
CA GLY A 336 0.96 8.95 -4.70
C GLY A 336 1.50 8.04 -3.61
N GLU A 337 1.88 8.58 -2.45
CA GLU A 337 2.28 7.77 -1.29
C GLU A 337 1.09 6.97 -0.78
N GLU A 338 -0.08 7.62 -0.68
CA GLU A 338 -1.36 7.04 -0.27
C GLU A 338 -1.86 5.96 -1.23
N LEU A 339 -1.34 5.99 -2.46
CA LEU A 339 -1.60 5.05 -3.52
C LEU A 339 -0.55 3.93 -3.60
N GLY A 340 0.38 3.86 -2.64
CA GLY A 340 1.41 2.83 -2.55
C GLY A 340 2.81 3.29 -3.00
N LEU A 341 3.28 4.44 -2.51
CA LEU A 341 4.64 4.96 -2.73
C LEU A 341 4.99 5.25 -4.21
N LEU A 342 3.98 5.57 -5.04
CA LEU A 342 4.14 5.66 -6.50
C LEU A 342 5.18 6.72 -6.89
N GLY A 343 5.16 7.89 -6.25
CA GLY A 343 6.07 8.98 -6.56
C GLY A 343 7.53 8.70 -6.18
N SER A 344 7.78 8.18 -4.98
CA SER A 344 9.16 7.84 -4.57
C SER A 344 9.70 6.62 -5.29
N GLY A 345 8.83 5.64 -5.63
CA GLY A 345 9.16 4.52 -6.50
C GLY A 345 9.63 4.99 -7.88
N ASP A 346 8.83 5.82 -8.57
CA ASP A 346 9.20 6.38 -9.88
C ASP A 346 10.50 7.19 -9.84
N PHE A 347 10.74 7.94 -8.75
CA PHE A 347 12.00 8.69 -8.59
C PHE A 347 13.22 7.78 -8.51
N VAL A 348 13.11 6.67 -7.78
CA VAL A 348 14.19 5.68 -7.68
C VAL A 348 14.42 4.99 -9.02
N ASP A 349 13.36 4.58 -9.69
CA ASP A 349 13.41 3.83 -10.96
C ASP A 349 13.92 4.67 -12.13
N SER A 350 13.42 5.90 -12.26
CA SER A 350 13.85 6.85 -13.29
C SER A 350 15.23 7.46 -13.01
N ALA A 351 15.69 7.37 -11.75
CA ALA A 351 16.99 7.80 -11.27
C ALA A 351 17.44 9.18 -11.79
N PRO A 352 16.64 10.26 -11.61
CA PRO A 352 17.03 11.61 -12.04
C PRO A 352 18.28 12.11 -11.28
N VAL A 353 18.52 11.53 -10.10
CA VAL A 353 19.82 11.51 -9.42
C VAL A 353 20.22 10.03 -9.29
N PRO A 354 21.44 9.62 -9.67
CA PRO A 354 21.88 8.24 -9.48
C PRO A 354 21.87 7.83 -8.00
N MET A 355 21.25 6.70 -7.68
CA MET A 355 21.08 6.22 -6.29
C MET A 355 22.42 6.02 -5.58
N ASP A 356 23.44 5.55 -6.32
CA ASP A 356 24.81 5.38 -5.81
C ASP A 356 25.51 6.70 -5.46
N GLN A 357 24.96 7.85 -5.88
CA GLN A 357 25.45 9.19 -5.54
C GLN A 357 24.71 9.83 -4.35
N ILE A 358 23.68 9.18 -3.80
CA ILE A 358 22.93 9.67 -2.65
C ILE A 358 23.58 9.12 -1.37
N ALA A 359 24.10 10.01 -0.53
CA ALA A 359 24.74 9.68 0.74
C ALA A 359 23.72 9.19 1.77
N ALA A 360 22.54 9.82 1.82
CA ALA A 360 21.46 9.43 2.72
C ALA A 360 20.12 10.03 2.28
N TYR A 361 19.04 9.36 2.70
CA TYR A 361 17.67 9.85 2.65
C TYR A 361 17.10 10.04 4.06
N VAL A 362 16.47 11.19 4.33
CA VAL A 362 15.78 11.46 5.60
C VAL A 362 14.33 11.84 5.31
N ASN A 363 13.41 10.97 5.71
CA ASN A 363 11.97 11.15 5.53
C ASN A 363 11.30 11.75 6.77
N PHE A 364 10.32 12.62 6.55
CA PHE A 364 9.47 13.22 7.56
C PHE A 364 8.02 12.87 7.25
N ASP A 365 7.43 12.03 8.09
CA ASP A 365 6.10 11.47 7.90
C ASP A 365 5.38 11.54 9.26
N MET A 366 4.19 12.15 9.30
CA MET A 366 3.41 12.36 10.53
C MET A 366 4.25 12.83 11.73
N VAL A 367 4.83 14.04 11.61
CA VAL A 367 5.76 14.64 12.59
C VAL A 367 5.14 15.77 13.42
N GLY A 368 3.84 15.96 13.32
CA GLY A 368 3.06 17.02 13.94
C GLY A 368 2.33 16.63 15.23
N ARG A 369 2.29 15.35 15.62
CA ARG A 369 1.49 14.85 16.76
C ARG A 369 2.33 14.33 17.91
N LEU A 370 3.42 15.03 18.22
CA LEU A 370 4.33 14.68 19.32
C LEU A 370 3.58 14.50 20.65
N ARG A 371 3.76 13.34 21.28
CA ARG A 371 3.16 12.99 22.59
C ARG A 371 4.23 12.50 23.53
N ASP A 372 4.10 12.84 24.81
CA ASP A 372 4.98 12.38 25.88
C ASP A 372 6.48 12.59 25.63
N ASN A 373 6.84 13.59 24.79
CA ASN A 373 8.21 13.87 24.36
C ASN A 373 8.88 12.71 23.58
N GLU A 374 8.11 11.74 23.10
CA GLU A 374 8.58 10.55 22.37
C GLU A 374 8.65 10.83 20.87
N LEU A 375 9.83 10.66 20.27
CA LEU A 375 10.05 10.74 18.82
C LEU A 375 10.53 9.39 18.31
N SER A 376 9.83 8.83 17.33
CA SER A 376 10.25 7.61 16.65
C SER A 376 11.28 7.97 15.58
N VAL A 377 12.45 7.33 15.68
CA VAL A 377 13.51 7.40 14.66
C VAL A 377 13.69 6.01 14.10
N GLN A 378 13.29 5.85 12.84
CA GLN A 378 13.15 4.56 12.18
C GLN A 378 14.20 4.35 11.10
N ALA A 379 14.31 3.11 10.61
CA ALA A 379 15.33 2.68 9.65
C ALA A 379 16.79 2.80 10.14
N LEU A 380 17.02 2.87 11.45
CA LEU A 380 18.35 3.01 12.05
C LEU A 380 19.33 1.88 11.66
N GLY A 381 18.83 0.71 11.28
CA GLY A 381 19.68 -0.40 10.85
C GLY A 381 20.31 -0.21 9.47
N SER A 382 19.80 0.71 8.65
CA SER A 382 20.27 0.93 7.27
C SER A 382 21.69 1.52 7.17
N SER A 383 22.30 1.90 8.31
CA SER A 383 23.68 2.37 8.39
C SER A 383 24.28 2.10 9.76
N SER A 384 25.60 1.86 9.81
CA SER A 384 26.30 1.65 11.09
C SER A 384 26.43 2.92 11.93
N VAL A 385 26.34 4.10 11.30
CA VAL A 385 26.56 5.39 11.97
C VAL A 385 25.29 6.00 12.59
N TRP A 386 24.10 5.50 12.23
CA TRP A 386 22.82 6.09 12.61
C TRP A 386 22.61 6.20 14.12
N SER A 387 22.87 5.13 14.87
CA SER A 387 22.59 5.14 16.31
C SER A 387 23.40 6.20 17.06
N ASP A 388 24.68 6.37 16.73
CA ASP A 388 25.53 7.36 17.37
C ASP A 388 25.17 8.78 16.91
N LEU A 389 24.94 8.97 15.61
CA LEU A 389 24.57 10.27 15.04
C LEU A 389 23.27 10.82 15.64
N VAL A 390 22.21 10.00 15.69
CA VAL A 390 20.90 10.46 16.16
C VAL A 390 20.92 10.81 17.64
N GLU A 391 21.72 10.10 18.45
CA GLU A 391 21.93 10.38 19.87
C GLU A 391 22.76 11.64 20.11
N GLU A 392 23.86 11.79 19.35
CA GLU A 392 24.70 12.98 19.43
C GLU A 392 23.90 14.24 19.14
N VAL A 393 23.13 14.24 18.05
CA VAL A 393 22.25 15.37 17.71
C VAL A 393 21.21 15.56 18.80
N ASN A 394 20.56 14.49 19.26
CA ASN A 394 19.48 14.56 20.25
C ASN A 394 19.92 15.11 21.60
N ALA A 395 21.21 15.07 21.96
CA ALA A 395 21.72 15.69 23.18
C ALA A 395 21.35 17.19 23.31
N SER A 396 21.13 17.89 22.19
CA SER A 396 20.69 19.29 22.16
C SER A 396 19.17 19.49 22.13
N PHE A 397 18.39 18.45 21.84
CA PHE A 397 16.94 18.52 21.64
C PHE A 397 16.13 17.84 22.75
N GLY A 398 16.69 16.78 23.35
CA GLY A 398 16.16 16.12 24.53
C GLY A 398 14.87 15.33 24.28
N PHE A 399 14.70 14.73 23.10
CA PHE A 399 13.60 13.79 22.85
C PHE A 399 13.85 12.45 23.55
N GLU A 400 12.77 11.78 23.94
CA GLU A 400 12.81 10.34 24.25
C GLU A 400 12.75 9.58 22.92
N LEU A 401 13.90 9.10 22.44
CA LEU A 401 13.95 8.45 21.13
C LEU A 401 13.46 7.01 21.20
N GLN A 402 12.37 6.73 20.48
CA GLN A 402 11.98 5.37 20.15
C GLN A 402 12.78 4.92 18.92
N ARG A 403 13.73 4.01 19.13
CA ARG A 403 14.69 3.59 18.11
C ARG A 403 14.17 2.36 17.37
N VAL A 404 13.87 2.49 16.08
CA VAL A 404 13.43 1.38 15.22
C VAL A 404 14.52 1.08 14.19
N THR A 405 15.08 -0.13 14.24
CA THR A 405 16.18 -0.54 13.35
C THR A 405 15.70 -1.03 11.98
N ASP A 406 14.46 -1.51 11.89
CA ASP A 406 13.89 -2.06 10.67
C ASP A 406 13.69 -0.97 9.61
N PRO A 407 14.31 -1.07 8.42
CA PRO A 407 14.12 -0.11 7.34
C PRO A 407 12.98 -0.48 6.37
N TYR A 408 12.38 -1.67 6.51
CA TYR A 408 11.28 -2.14 5.64
C TYR A 408 9.93 -1.65 6.16
N LEU A 409 9.70 -0.34 6.00
CA LEU A 409 8.55 0.42 6.51
C LEU A 409 7.66 0.88 5.35
N PRO A 410 6.32 0.88 5.48
CA PRO A 410 5.41 1.30 4.43
C PRO A 410 5.35 2.84 4.33
N THR A 411 6.46 3.45 3.95
CA THR A 411 6.65 4.90 3.73
C THR A 411 7.75 5.05 2.68
N ASP A 412 8.01 6.26 2.18
CA ASP A 412 8.97 6.51 1.10
C ASP A 412 10.40 6.00 1.38
N VAL A 413 10.76 5.78 2.65
CA VAL A 413 12.04 5.14 3.03
C VAL A 413 12.20 3.75 2.40
N MET A 414 11.11 3.03 2.15
CA MET A 414 11.17 1.73 1.47
C MET A 414 11.87 1.88 0.13
N SER A 415 11.38 2.77 -0.75
CA SER A 415 11.90 2.96 -2.11
C SER A 415 13.42 3.19 -2.11
N PHE A 416 13.92 4.05 -1.21
CA PHE A 416 15.35 4.37 -1.08
C PHE A 416 16.18 3.24 -0.45
N ASN A 417 15.66 2.56 0.57
CA ASN A 417 16.36 1.44 1.20
C ASN A 417 16.56 0.27 0.22
N LEU A 418 15.62 0.07 -0.70
CA LEU A 418 15.72 -0.95 -1.76
C LEU A 418 16.73 -0.59 -2.82
N ALA A 419 16.90 0.69 -3.08
CA ALA A 419 17.97 1.23 -3.91
C ALA A 419 19.33 1.33 -3.19
N GLU A 420 19.49 0.67 -2.04
CA GLU A 420 20.71 0.65 -1.23
C GLU A 420 21.17 2.04 -0.75
N VAL A 421 20.20 2.94 -0.51
CA VAL A 421 20.46 4.27 0.07
C VAL A 421 20.23 4.23 1.59
N PRO A 422 21.23 4.60 2.41
CA PRO A 422 21.08 4.72 3.85
C PRO A 422 19.93 5.68 4.19
N SER A 423 18.98 5.26 5.01
CA SER A 423 17.72 5.99 5.21
C SER A 423 17.34 6.14 6.68
N LEU A 424 16.71 7.26 7.02
CA LEU A 424 16.09 7.53 8.32
C LEU A 424 14.66 8.03 8.12
N ALA A 425 13.74 7.62 8.98
CA ALA A 425 12.40 8.22 9.05
C ALA A 425 12.15 8.83 10.43
N LEU A 426 11.57 10.01 10.48
CA LEU A 426 11.07 10.64 11.69
C LEU A 426 9.55 10.53 11.71
N PHE A 427 8.99 10.06 12.84
CA PHE A 427 7.56 9.76 12.99
C PHE A 427 7.09 9.98 14.43
N THR A 428 5.89 10.50 14.64
CA THR A 428 5.33 10.75 15.98
C THR A 428 4.28 9.73 16.44
N GLY A 429 4.00 8.70 15.65
CA GLY A 429 3.03 7.67 16.01
C GLY A 429 1.65 7.91 15.38
N SER A 430 0.90 6.83 15.17
CA SER A 430 -0.49 6.94 14.73
C SER A 430 -1.39 7.53 15.84
N HIS A 431 -2.48 8.17 15.44
CA HIS A 431 -3.46 8.76 16.35
C HIS A 431 -4.89 8.54 15.84
N GLU A 432 -5.88 8.92 16.66
CA GLU A 432 -7.30 8.66 16.37
C GLU A 432 -7.85 9.41 15.15
N ASP A 433 -7.17 10.47 14.71
CA ASP A 433 -7.56 11.29 13.55
C ASP A 433 -6.89 10.85 12.25
N TYR A 434 -5.96 9.89 12.30
CA TYR A 434 -5.27 9.37 11.12
C TYR A 434 -6.27 8.91 10.05
N HIS A 435 -6.03 9.32 8.79
CA HIS A 435 -6.90 9.04 7.64
C HIS A 435 -8.38 9.46 7.84
N ARG A 436 -8.63 10.50 8.65
CA ARG A 436 -9.97 11.05 8.88
C ARG A 436 -10.03 12.53 8.53
N PRO A 437 -11.23 13.06 8.23
CA PRO A 437 -11.46 14.51 8.08
C PRO A 437 -11.06 15.34 9.30
N THR A 438 -10.91 14.70 10.47
CA THR A 438 -10.49 15.37 11.71
C THR A 438 -8.98 15.53 11.87
N ASP A 439 -8.15 15.04 10.93
CA ASP A 439 -6.72 15.40 10.89
C ASP A 439 -6.54 16.82 10.33
N ASP A 440 -6.79 17.80 11.20
CA ASP A 440 -6.84 19.23 10.87
C ASP A 440 -5.77 20.03 11.62
N ALA A 441 -5.49 21.24 11.13
CA ALA A 441 -4.42 22.11 11.56
C ALA A 441 -4.48 22.45 13.06
N GLU A 442 -5.66 22.50 13.68
CA GLU A 442 -5.82 22.76 15.11
C GLU A 442 -5.32 21.60 15.99
N THR A 443 -5.14 20.42 15.41
CA THR A 443 -4.78 19.22 16.14
C THR A 443 -3.26 18.99 16.24
N VAL A 444 -2.47 19.78 15.51
CA VAL A 444 -1.00 19.71 15.44
C VAL A 444 -0.35 20.34 16.68
N ASP A 445 0.64 19.67 17.26
CA ASP A 445 1.55 20.25 18.25
C ASP A 445 2.67 21.03 17.54
N TYR A 446 2.39 22.31 17.25
CA TYR A 446 3.34 23.15 16.52
C TYR A 446 4.68 23.36 17.24
N LEU A 447 4.70 23.34 18.58
CA LEU A 447 5.95 23.47 19.33
C LEU A 447 6.79 22.20 19.21
N GLY A 448 6.15 21.03 19.28
CA GLY A 448 6.77 19.74 19.01
C GLY A 448 7.29 19.66 17.58
N LEU A 449 6.46 20.00 16.60
CA LEU A 449 6.80 20.00 15.18
C LEU A 449 7.98 20.92 14.86
N GLU A 450 8.00 22.15 15.39
CA GLU A 450 9.13 23.07 15.22
C GLU A 450 10.43 22.47 15.78
N ARG A 451 10.36 21.78 16.92
CA ARG A 451 11.52 21.13 17.52
C ARG A 451 11.98 19.93 16.71
N ILE A 452 11.06 19.13 16.18
CA ILE A 452 11.37 17.98 15.31
C ILE A 452 12.00 18.45 13.99
N ALA A 453 11.45 19.51 13.38
CA ALA A 453 12.01 20.09 12.16
C ALA A 453 13.46 20.57 12.36
N ARG A 454 13.75 21.22 13.49
CA ARG A 454 15.14 21.62 13.83
C ARG A 454 16.04 20.43 14.14
N TYR A 455 15.51 19.37 14.75
CA TYR A 455 16.26 18.13 14.97
C TYR A 455 16.65 17.47 13.65
N GLY A 456 15.68 17.31 12.74
CA GLY A 456 15.93 16.78 11.40
C GLY A 456 16.87 17.68 10.58
N ALA A 457 16.74 19.01 10.70
CA ALA A 457 17.69 19.95 10.10
C ALA A 457 19.12 19.75 10.64
N ALA A 458 19.28 19.54 11.96
CA ALA A 458 20.59 19.29 12.56
C ALA A 458 21.20 17.95 12.12
N VAL A 459 20.39 16.89 11.98
CA VAL A 459 20.82 15.63 11.36
C VAL A 459 21.30 15.89 9.93
N ALA A 460 20.51 16.60 9.12
CA ALA A 460 20.86 16.95 7.76
C ALA A 460 22.14 17.81 7.68
N THR A 461 22.33 18.77 8.59
CA THR A 461 23.55 19.59 8.69
C THR A 461 24.79 18.72 8.88
N HIS A 462 24.72 17.68 9.72
CA HIS A 462 25.83 16.74 9.88
C HIS A 462 26.10 16.01 8.55
N LEU A 463 25.06 15.45 7.93
CA LEU A 463 25.18 14.70 6.67
C LEU A 463 25.79 15.51 5.52
N VAL A 464 25.42 16.78 5.40
CA VAL A 464 25.91 17.65 4.32
C VAL A 464 27.29 18.23 4.59
N SER A 465 27.79 18.14 5.83
CA SER A 465 29.09 18.69 6.24
C SER A 465 30.19 17.63 6.29
N GLU A 466 29.85 16.39 6.63
CA GLU A 466 30.83 15.31 6.76
C GLU A 466 31.35 14.80 5.40
N PRO A 467 32.67 14.64 5.24
CA PRO A 467 33.27 14.22 3.98
C PRO A 467 32.98 12.75 3.65
N GLU A 468 32.88 11.89 4.67
CA GLU A 468 32.56 10.47 4.50
C GLU A 468 31.04 10.28 4.56
N PRO A 469 30.41 9.69 3.54
CA PRO A 469 28.97 9.40 3.58
C PRO A 469 28.70 8.22 4.54
N PRO A 470 27.49 8.15 5.12
CA PRO A 470 27.02 6.96 5.81
C PRO A 470 27.19 5.70 4.96
N ASP A 471 27.59 4.60 5.58
CA ASP A 471 27.61 3.30 4.92
C ASP A 471 26.18 2.77 4.76
N PHE A 472 25.91 2.04 3.67
CA PHE A 472 24.68 1.27 3.58
C PHE A 472 24.90 -0.09 4.22
N VAL A 473 24.12 -0.37 5.26
CA VAL A 473 24.05 -1.69 5.87
C VAL A 473 22.75 -2.32 5.43
N ARG A 474 22.86 -3.33 4.56
CA ARG A 474 21.72 -4.21 4.30
C ARG A 474 21.38 -4.93 5.60
N VAL A 475 20.27 -4.54 6.23
CA VAL A 475 19.86 -5.12 7.51
C VAL A 475 19.52 -6.58 7.33
N GLU A 476 20.41 -7.44 7.81
CA GLU A 476 20.13 -8.84 8.04
C GLU A 476 19.43 -8.98 9.38
N ARG A 477 18.23 -9.60 9.42
CA ARG A 477 17.57 -9.85 10.71
C ARG A 477 18.28 -11.01 11.43
N THR A 478 19.23 -10.71 12.31
CA THR A 478 19.72 -11.68 13.31
C THR A 478 18.78 -11.71 14.51
N GLY A 479 18.12 -12.85 14.75
CA GLY A 479 17.18 -13.02 15.85
C GLY A 479 17.82 -12.80 17.23
N GLN A 480 17.41 -11.76 17.95
CA GLN A 480 17.69 -11.62 19.38
C GLN A 480 16.43 -11.25 20.16
N ALA A 481 16.03 -12.19 21.00
CA ALA A 481 14.78 -12.26 21.74
C ALA A 481 14.60 -11.13 22.78
N GLY A 482 13.39 -10.57 22.83
CA GLY A 482 12.92 -9.86 24.02
C GLY A 482 11.65 -9.04 23.82
N GLY A 483 10.47 -9.66 23.98
CA GLY A 483 9.21 -8.94 24.18
C GLY A 483 8.00 -9.70 23.63
N GLN A 484 6.98 -9.91 24.46
CA GLN A 484 5.68 -10.45 24.02
C GLN A 484 4.99 -9.43 23.11
N MET A 485 5.24 -9.53 21.81
CA MET A 485 4.53 -8.83 20.73
C MET A 485 4.21 -9.87 19.65
N GLN A 486 3.06 -9.72 18.98
CA GLN A 486 2.58 -10.64 17.94
C GLN A 486 3.68 -10.88 16.89
N ILE A 487 4.16 -12.12 16.80
CA ILE A 487 5.13 -12.57 15.81
C ILE A 487 4.51 -12.36 14.42
N ARG A 488 5.03 -11.41 13.63
CA ARG A 488 4.67 -11.30 12.20
C ARG A 488 5.54 -12.27 11.40
N LEU A 489 4.99 -12.93 10.40
CA LEU A 489 5.76 -13.86 9.57
C LEU A 489 6.76 -13.11 8.67
N TYR A 490 7.95 -13.69 8.44
CA TYR A 490 9.04 -13.06 7.70
C TYR A 490 9.63 -14.01 6.65
N THR A 491 9.61 -13.59 5.38
CA THR A 491 10.22 -14.34 4.27
C THR A 491 11.50 -13.70 3.74
N GLY A 492 11.82 -12.46 4.11
CA GLY A 492 13.03 -11.79 3.61
C GLY A 492 12.98 -11.37 2.13
N THR A 493 11.85 -11.52 1.45
CA THR A 493 11.66 -10.96 0.10
C THR A 493 11.37 -9.47 0.19
N ILE A 494 11.79 -8.72 -0.82
CA ILE A 494 11.33 -7.36 -0.98
C ILE A 494 10.63 -7.22 -2.34
N PRO A 495 9.30 -7.05 -2.32
CA PRO A 495 8.49 -6.71 -3.48
C PRO A 495 8.93 -5.43 -4.19
N ASP A 496 8.91 -5.46 -5.52
CA ASP A 496 8.67 -4.28 -6.35
C ASP A 496 7.15 -4.08 -6.48
N TYR A 497 6.67 -2.88 -6.14
CA TYR A 497 5.25 -2.51 -6.16
C TYR A 497 4.84 -1.74 -7.41
N ALA A 498 5.79 -1.23 -8.19
CA ALA A 498 5.55 -0.39 -9.35
C ALA A 498 5.49 -1.19 -10.66
N SER A 499 6.20 -2.32 -10.71
CA SER A 499 6.31 -3.13 -11.92
C SER A 499 5.07 -3.99 -12.22
N GLU A 500 4.49 -3.82 -13.42
CA GLU A 500 3.48 -4.73 -13.99
C GLU A 500 4.15 -5.98 -14.58
N VAL A 501 4.32 -7.03 -13.77
CA VAL A 501 4.82 -8.35 -14.22
C VAL A 501 3.86 -9.47 -13.84
N ASP A 502 3.85 -10.56 -14.62
CA ASP A 502 3.13 -11.80 -14.31
C ASP A 502 3.86 -12.55 -13.17
N GLY A 503 3.58 -12.14 -11.94
CA GLY A 503 4.23 -12.61 -10.72
C GLY A 503 4.53 -11.50 -9.73
N LEU A 504 5.42 -11.76 -8.79
CA LEU A 504 5.98 -10.75 -7.91
C LEU A 504 7.45 -10.51 -8.27
N LEU A 505 7.75 -9.39 -8.92
CA LEU A 505 9.14 -8.95 -9.07
C LEU A 505 9.74 -8.60 -7.70
N LEU A 506 10.96 -9.05 -7.48
CA LEU A 506 11.75 -8.68 -6.32
C LEU A 506 12.66 -7.51 -6.68
N SER A 507 12.38 -6.34 -6.10
CA SER A 507 13.31 -5.21 -6.04
C SER A 507 14.51 -5.52 -5.15
N GLY A 508 14.42 -6.56 -4.32
CA GLY A 508 15.54 -7.08 -3.58
C GLY A 508 15.20 -8.28 -2.71
N VAL A 509 16.22 -8.77 -2.01
CA VAL A 509 16.06 -9.68 -0.88
C VAL A 509 16.85 -9.15 0.31
N MET A 510 16.29 -9.33 1.50
CA MET A 510 16.98 -8.99 2.72
C MET A 510 18.15 -9.95 2.93
N GLY A 511 19.34 -9.38 3.18
CA GLY A 511 20.54 -10.16 3.48
C GLY A 511 20.32 -11.06 4.69
N GLY A 512 20.87 -12.27 4.68
CA GLY A 512 20.71 -13.26 5.74
C GLY A 512 19.27 -13.75 5.98
N GLY A 513 18.28 -13.28 5.21
CA GLY A 513 16.88 -13.63 5.34
C GLY A 513 16.51 -14.95 4.67
N PRO A 514 15.30 -15.50 4.91
CA PRO A 514 14.85 -16.74 4.30
C PRO A 514 14.88 -16.77 2.78
N ALA A 515 14.54 -15.67 2.10
CA ALA A 515 14.57 -15.56 0.65
C ALA A 515 15.99 -15.68 0.09
N GLU A 516 16.95 -14.95 0.67
CA GLU A 516 18.35 -15.06 0.25
C GLU A 516 18.93 -16.45 0.54
N LYS A 517 18.62 -17.04 1.71
CA LYS A 517 18.99 -18.43 2.05
C LYS A 517 18.40 -19.45 1.06
N ALA A 518 17.20 -19.18 0.55
CA ALA A 518 16.54 -19.97 -0.48
C ALA A 518 17.09 -19.69 -1.90
N GLY A 519 18.03 -18.74 -2.04
CA GLY A 519 18.71 -18.43 -3.29
C GLY A 519 17.99 -17.41 -4.18
N LEU A 520 16.94 -16.76 -3.67
CA LEU A 520 16.28 -15.64 -4.34
C LEU A 520 17.18 -14.40 -4.32
N ARG A 521 17.00 -13.52 -5.30
CA ARG A 521 17.79 -12.30 -5.53
C ARG A 521 16.91 -11.21 -6.13
N GLU A 522 17.42 -9.98 -6.12
CA GLU A 522 16.89 -8.89 -6.94
C GLU A 522 16.74 -9.32 -8.40
N GLY A 523 15.63 -8.91 -9.03
CA GLY A 523 15.28 -9.25 -10.41
C GLY A 523 14.56 -10.59 -10.59
N ASP A 524 14.47 -11.43 -9.54
CA ASP A 524 13.65 -12.65 -9.61
C ASP A 524 12.16 -12.30 -9.59
N ILE A 525 11.36 -13.02 -10.37
CA ILE A 525 9.89 -12.89 -10.35
C ILE A 525 9.30 -14.14 -9.70
N ILE A 526 8.80 -14.03 -8.47
CA ILE A 526 8.11 -15.14 -7.79
C ILE A 526 6.79 -15.41 -8.51
N VAL A 527 6.59 -16.65 -8.94
CA VAL A 527 5.39 -17.12 -9.63
C VAL A 527 4.59 -18.14 -8.81
N GLU A 528 5.18 -18.65 -7.72
CA GLU A 528 4.52 -19.54 -6.77
C GLU A 528 5.13 -19.44 -5.37
N LEU A 529 4.31 -19.44 -4.32
CA LEU A 529 4.73 -19.51 -2.92
C LEU A 529 3.75 -20.38 -2.13
N ALA A 530 4.26 -21.36 -1.37
CA ALA A 530 3.45 -22.25 -0.54
C ALA A 530 2.33 -22.99 -1.32
N GLY A 531 2.62 -23.37 -2.58
CA GLY A 531 1.66 -24.01 -3.48
C GLY A 531 0.58 -23.06 -4.03
N GLN A 532 0.69 -21.75 -3.74
CA GLN A 532 -0.18 -20.72 -4.28
C GLN A 532 0.49 -20.07 -5.50
N SER A 533 -0.25 -19.98 -6.61
CA SER A 533 0.16 -19.15 -7.74
C SER A 533 0.26 -17.68 -7.32
N VAL A 534 1.36 -17.04 -7.68
CA VAL A 534 1.60 -15.61 -7.48
C VAL A 534 1.61 -14.97 -8.85
N THR A 535 0.65 -14.08 -9.13
CA THR A 535 0.63 -13.28 -10.38
C THR A 535 0.76 -11.78 -10.10
N ASN A 536 0.62 -11.37 -8.83
CA ASN A 536 0.82 -10.00 -8.38
C ASN A 536 1.21 -9.97 -6.89
N ILE A 537 1.47 -8.77 -6.37
CA ILE A 537 1.85 -8.55 -4.97
C ILE A 537 0.80 -8.98 -3.94
N TYR A 538 -0.49 -8.82 -4.24
CA TYR A 538 -1.55 -9.22 -3.31
C TYR A 538 -1.63 -10.74 -3.19
N ASP A 539 -1.32 -11.44 -4.28
CA ASP A 539 -1.25 -12.89 -4.22
C ASP A 539 -0.15 -13.36 -3.28
N TYR A 540 0.97 -12.65 -3.35
CA TYR A 540 2.10 -12.88 -2.50
C TYR A 540 1.78 -12.60 -1.03
N THR A 541 1.15 -11.45 -0.71
CA THR A 541 0.79 -11.12 0.67
C THR A 541 -0.17 -12.15 1.26
N PHE A 542 -1.13 -12.67 0.51
CA PHE A 542 -1.96 -13.80 0.95
C PHE A 542 -1.13 -15.07 1.16
N ALA A 543 -0.25 -15.39 0.23
CA ALA A 543 0.59 -16.58 0.34
C ALA A 543 1.47 -16.52 1.60
N LEU A 544 1.84 -15.32 2.08
CA LEU A 544 2.51 -15.14 3.36
C LEU A 544 1.64 -15.57 4.56
N ASP A 545 0.33 -15.33 4.55
CA ASP A 545 -0.55 -15.69 5.66
C ASP A 545 -0.71 -17.22 5.81
N LEU A 546 -0.45 -17.97 4.74
CA LEU A 546 -0.43 -19.45 4.76
C LEU A 546 0.86 -20.03 5.33
N LEU A 547 1.91 -19.22 5.43
CA LEU A 547 3.20 -19.67 5.90
C LEU A 547 3.20 -19.85 7.42
N LYS A 548 4.11 -20.70 7.90
CA LYS A 548 4.38 -20.85 9.33
C LYS A 548 5.86 -20.65 9.59
N VAL A 549 6.16 -19.94 10.67
CA VAL A 549 7.54 -19.73 11.11
C VAL A 549 8.22 -21.08 11.35
N GLY A 550 9.36 -21.29 10.71
CA GLY A 550 10.18 -22.50 10.81
C GLY A 550 9.70 -23.68 9.96
N GLU A 551 8.58 -23.57 9.25
CA GLU A 551 8.10 -24.62 8.35
C GLU A 551 8.55 -24.35 6.91
N PRO A 552 9.21 -25.30 6.22
CA PRO A 552 9.63 -25.11 4.84
C PRO A 552 8.42 -24.97 3.89
N ALA A 553 8.48 -23.98 3.01
CA ALA A 553 7.50 -23.73 1.95
C ALA A 553 8.18 -23.72 0.57
N GLY A 554 7.54 -24.36 -0.40
CA GLY A 554 8.00 -24.31 -1.79
C GLY A 554 7.86 -22.90 -2.37
N VAL A 555 8.85 -22.48 -3.15
CA VAL A 555 8.85 -21.22 -3.90
C VAL A 555 9.27 -21.52 -5.33
N ALA A 556 8.51 -21.06 -6.30
CA ALA A 556 8.91 -21.04 -7.70
C ALA A 556 9.05 -19.59 -8.16
N PHE A 557 10.14 -19.30 -8.87
CA PHE A 557 10.41 -17.98 -9.42
C PHE A 557 10.99 -18.10 -10.83
N THR A 558 10.95 -17.01 -11.60
CA THR A 558 11.62 -16.92 -12.89
C THR A 558 12.85 -16.03 -12.78
N ARG A 559 13.95 -16.46 -13.39
CA ARG A 559 15.21 -15.72 -13.50
C ARG A 559 15.68 -15.83 -14.94
N ASP A 560 15.92 -14.70 -15.60
CA ASP A 560 16.31 -14.66 -17.02
C ASP A 560 15.35 -15.45 -17.95
N GLY A 561 14.07 -15.53 -17.57
CA GLY A 561 13.03 -16.27 -18.30
C GLY A 561 12.97 -17.78 -18.02
N GLU A 562 13.84 -18.32 -17.16
CA GLU A 562 13.81 -19.72 -16.75
C GLU A 562 13.12 -19.89 -15.39
N ARG A 563 12.22 -20.88 -15.28
CA ARG A 563 11.57 -21.23 -14.00
C ARG A 563 12.52 -22.03 -13.11
N VAL A 564 12.71 -21.55 -11.89
CA VAL A 564 13.53 -22.15 -10.83
C VAL A 564 12.64 -22.45 -9.64
N GLU A 565 12.84 -23.60 -9.01
CA GLU A 565 12.13 -24.00 -7.80
C GLU A 565 13.10 -24.15 -6.64
N THR A 566 12.70 -23.66 -5.47
CA THR A 566 13.47 -23.70 -4.23
C THR A 566 12.55 -23.87 -3.02
N VAL A 567 13.15 -23.96 -1.84
CA VAL A 567 12.43 -24.06 -0.57
C VAL A 567 12.85 -22.88 0.32
N LEU A 568 11.86 -22.12 0.76
CA LEU A 568 12.02 -21.01 1.68
C LEU A 568 11.53 -21.43 3.07
N VAL A 569 12.30 -21.13 4.11
CA VAL A 569 11.90 -21.42 5.50
C VAL A 569 11.62 -20.09 6.20
N PRO A 570 10.35 -19.68 6.35
CA PRO A 570 9.99 -18.40 6.94
C PRO A 570 10.49 -18.31 8.38
N GLU A 571 10.90 -17.12 8.78
CA GLU A 571 11.33 -16.83 10.15
C GLU A 571 10.31 -15.89 10.83
N ALA A 572 10.48 -15.61 12.12
CA ALA A 572 9.66 -14.66 12.85
C ALA A 572 10.21 -13.24 12.69
N ARG A 573 9.35 -12.30 12.28
CA ARG A 573 9.56 -10.86 12.42
C ARG A 573 9.41 -10.53 13.91
N GLN A 574 10.54 -10.39 14.61
CA GLN A 574 10.59 -9.78 15.95
C GLN A 574 10.34 -8.28 15.87
#